data_AF-A0A533VGA7-F1
#
_entry.id   AF-A0A533VGA7-F1
#
_cell.length_a   1.000
_cell.length_b   1.000
_cell.length_c   1.000
_cell.angle_alpha   90.00
_cell.angle_beta   90.00
_cell.angle_gamma   90.00
#
_symmetry.space_group_name_H-M   'P 1'
#
loop_
_entity.id
_entity.type
_entity.pdbx_description
1 polymer ?
#
loop_
_entity_poly.entity_id
_entity_poly.type
_entity_poly.pdbx_seq_one_letter_code
_entity_poly.pdbx_strand_id
1 'polypeptide(L)'
;MKQRELTEKESKRIGELLSIAVNNKAHIDAADLQRASVLFYSVNALGYTLTKLDLMKIIEISDQNYPESTKTMLGEAANTCYDLAQGLANPENEKFKFKV
;
A
#
# COMPACT_ATOMS: atom_id res chain seq x y z
N MET A 1 14.30 11.66 2.94
CA MET A 1 13.13 12.22 3.65
C MET A 1 12.93 11.44 4.94
N LYS A 2 12.56 12.11 6.05
CA LYS A 2 12.09 11.37 7.24
C LYS A 2 10.70 10.81 6.93
N GLN A 3 10.60 9.49 6.86
CA GLN A 3 9.30 8.82 6.76
C GLN A 3 8.50 9.05 8.03
N ARG A 4 7.18 9.14 7.89
CA ARG A 4 6.24 9.34 9.00
C ARG A 4 5.42 8.07 9.20
N GLU A 5 5.31 7.65 10.45
CA GLU A 5 4.36 6.61 10.82
C GLU A 5 2.92 7.11 10.66
N LEU A 6 2.01 6.19 10.36
CA LEU A 6 0.60 6.47 10.20
C LEU A 6 -0.06 6.68 11.57
N THR A 7 -0.78 7.79 11.73
CA THR A 7 -1.69 7.97 12.86
C THR A 7 -2.91 7.06 12.74
N GLU A 8 -3.64 6.87 13.83
CA GLU A 8 -4.89 6.08 13.82
C GLU A 8 -5.92 6.62 12.80
N LYS A 9 -6.05 7.95 12.71
CA LYS A 9 -6.95 8.60 11.76
C LYS A 9 -6.57 8.30 10.31
N GLU A 10 -5.28 8.33 10.00
CA GLU A 10 -4.77 8.02 8.65
C GLU A 10 -4.93 6.54 8.34
N SER A 11 -4.62 5.66 9.29
CA SER A 11 -4.84 4.21 9.18
C SER A 11 -6.30 3.87 8.89
N LYS A 12 -7.25 4.48 9.60
CA LYS A 12 -8.68 4.31 9.34
C LYS A 12 -9.07 4.77 7.94
N ARG A 13 -8.56 5.92 7.50
CA ARG A 13 -8.83 6.45 6.17
C ARG A 13 -8.27 5.55 5.06
N ILE A 14 -7.08 4.99 5.26
CA ILE A 14 -6.48 4.03 4.32
C ILE A 14 -7.32 2.76 4.29
N GLY A 15 -7.82 2.26 5.42
CA GLY A 15 -8.74 1.14 5.48
C GLY A 15 -10.01 1.37 4.65
N GLU A 16 -10.64 2.53 4.79
CA GLU A 16 -11.82 2.91 3.97
C GLU A 16 -11.49 2.88 2.47
N LEU A 17 -10.37 3.49 2.07
CA LEU A 17 -9.96 3.53 0.67
C LEU A 17 -9.61 2.14 0.13
N LEU A 18 -8.99 1.29 0.96
CA LEU A 18 -8.69 -0.10 0.59
C LEU A 18 -9.97 -0.90 0.36
N SER A 19 -10.99 -0.72 1.20
CA SER A 19 -12.31 -1.37 1.04
C SER A 19 -12.98 -0.98 -0.28
N ILE A 20 -12.77 0.26 -0.73
CA ILE A 20 -13.27 0.76 -2.02
C ILE A 20 -12.41 0.22 -3.18
N ALA A 21 -11.10 0.07 -2.97
CA ALA A 21 -10.18 -0.42 -3.99
C ALA A 21 -10.39 -1.92 -4.29
N VAL A 22 -10.71 -2.72 -3.27
CA VAL A 22 -10.93 -4.17 -3.38
C VAL A 22 -12.42 -4.49 -3.30
N ASN A 23 -13.05 -4.60 -4.47
CA ASN A 23 -14.49 -4.83 -4.59
C ASN A 23 -14.89 -6.22 -4.09
N ASN A 24 -14.08 -7.25 -4.39
CA ASN A 24 -14.30 -8.60 -3.91
C ASN A 24 -13.19 -9.03 -2.95
N LYS A 25 -13.46 -8.87 -1.65
CA LYS A 25 -12.52 -9.22 -0.58
C LYS A 25 -12.14 -10.70 -0.55
N ALA A 26 -12.99 -11.59 -1.09
CA ALA A 26 -12.75 -13.03 -1.08
C ALA A 26 -11.88 -13.50 -2.26
N HIS A 27 -11.91 -12.76 -3.36
CA HIS A 27 -11.20 -13.10 -4.60
C HIS A 27 -10.77 -11.83 -5.31
N ILE A 28 -9.55 -11.38 -5.02
CA ILE A 28 -8.99 -10.19 -5.65
C ILE A 28 -8.75 -10.49 -7.12
N ASP A 29 -9.28 -9.64 -7.99
CA ASP A 29 -8.90 -9.65 -9.40
C ASP A 29 -7.70 -8.72 -9.66
N ALA A 30 -7.18 -8.75 -10.89
CA ALA A 30 -6.06 -7.90 -11.26
C ALA A 30 -6.39 -6.40 -11.14
N ALA A 31 -7.65 -6.00 -11.33
CA ALA A 31 -8.06 -4.60 -11.27
C ALA A 31 -8.16 -4.11 -9.81
N ASP A 32 -8.61 -4.96 -8.88
CA ASP A 32 -8.57 -4.70 -7.43
C ASP A 32 -7.13 -4.47 -6.98
N LEU A 33 -6.21 -5.34 -7.40
CA LEU A 33 -4.79 -5.22 -7.06
C LEU A 33 -4.19 -3.93 -7.63
N GLN A 34 -4.50 -3.57 -8.88
CA GLN A 34 -4.03 -2.32 -9.48
C GLN A 34 -4.49 -1.10 -8.68
N ARG A 35 -5.78 -1.04 -8.28
CA ARG A 35 -6.31 0.05 -7.45
C ARG A 35 -5.62 0.10 -6.08
N ALA A 36 -5.44 -1.05 -5.44
CA ALA A 36 -4.74 -1.15 -4.16
C ALA A 36 -3.27 -0.68 -4.27
N SER A 37 -2.56 -1.09 -5.33
CA SER A 37 -1.18 -0.65 -5.58
C SER A 37 -1.08 0.87 -5.76
N VAL A 38 -2.03 1.50 -6.46
CA VAL A 38 -2.08 2.98 -6.58
C VAL A 38 -2.23 3.62 -5.21
N LEU A 39 -3.12 3.11 -4.36
CA LEU A 39 -3.27 3.57 -2.97
C LEU A 39 -1.96 3.42 -2.20
N PHE A 40 -1.35 2.24 -2.22
CA PHE A 40 -0.14 1.94 -1.45
C PHE A 40 1.05 2.80 -1.88
N TYR A 41 1.27 2.93 -3.18
CA TYR A 41 2.32 3.80 -3.72
C TYR A 41 2.07 5.25 -3.32
N SER A 42 0.84 5.75 -3.45
CA SER A 42 0.50 7.15 -3.16
C SER A 42 0.75 7.51 -1.69
N VAL A 43 0.39 6.62 -0.76
CA VAL A 43 0.68 6.81 0.67
C VAL A 43 2.19 6.93 0.91
N ASN A 44 2.97 6.03 0.33
CA ASN A 44 4.42 6.04 0.49
C ASN A 44 5.09 7.26 -0.19
N ALA A 45 4.61 7.66 -1.37
CA ALA A 45 5.09 8.84 -2.09
C ALA A 45 4.81 10.15 -1.35
N LEU A 46 3.75 10.21 -0.54
CA LEU A 46 3.45 11.33 0.37
C LEU A 46 4.38 11.37 1.60
N GLY A 47 5.27 10.40 1.75
CA GLY A 47 6.26 10.34 2.83
C GLY A 47 5.80 9.57 4.07
N TYR A 48 4.68 8.85 4.00
CA TYR A 48 4.30 7.89 5.03
C TYR A 48 4.99 6.54 4.81
N THR A 49 5.02 5.71 5.85
CA THR A 49 5.42 4.31 5.74
C THR A 49 4.18 3.43 5.74
N LEU A 50 3.96 2.74 4.62
CA LEU A 50 2.94 1.70 4.51
C LEU A 50 3.58 0.42 3.98
N THR A 51 3.95 -0.46 4.89
CA THR A 51 4.48 -1.80 4.61
C THR A 51 3.40 -2.88 4.79
N LYS A 52 3.75 -4.14 4.55
CA LYS A 52 2.93 -5.31 4.89
C LYS A 52 2.44 -5.26 6.34
N LEU A 53 3.33 -4.94 7.29
CA LEU A 53 2.99 -4.95 8.73
C LEU A 53 1.94 -3.88 9.05
N ASP A 54 2.10 -2.69 8.49
CA ASP A 54 1.15 -1.59 8.67
C ASP A 54 -0.20 -1.93 8.03
N LEU A 55 -0.18 -2.52 6.83
CA LEU A 55 -1.38 -2.94 6.13
C LEU A 55 -2.16 -4.00 6.91
N MET A 56 -1.48 -4.98 7.51
CA MET A 56 -2.16 -6.01 8.32
C MET A 56 -2.90 -5.38 9.51
N LYS A 57 -2.25 -4.44 10.22
CA LYS A 57 -2.90 -3.68 11.31
C LYS A 57 -4.10 -2.89 10.81
N ILE A 58 -4.00 -2.23 9.65
CA ILE A 58 -5.11 -1.48 9.06
C ILE A 58 -6.28 -2.41 8.74
N ILE A 59 -6.02 -3.57 8.15
CA ILE A 59 -7.04 -4.58 7.84
C ILE A 59 -7.75 -5.02 9.12
N GLU A 60 -6.98 -5.32 10.18
CA GLU A 60 -7.52 -5.72 11.49
C GLU A 60 -8.39 -4.61 12.12
N ILE A 61 -7.90 -3.36 12.16
CA ILE A 61 -8.64 -2.22 12.72
C ILE A 61 -9.91 -1.92 11.93
N SER A 62 -9.86 -2.11 10.61
CA SER A 62 -10.99 -1.81 9.72
C SER A 62 -12.07 -2.88 9.70
N ASP A 63 -11.92 -3.96 10.48
CA ASP A 63 -12.82 -5.12 10.54
C ASP A 63 -13.17 -5.68 9.15
N GLN A 64 -12.17 -5.68 8.26
CA GLN A 64 -12.36 -6.16 6.90
C GLN A 64 -12.06 -7.66 6.83
N ASN A 65 -13.09 -8.43 6.49
CA ASN A 65 -13.02 -9.89 6.34
C ASN A 65 -12.34 -10.31 5.03
N TYR A 66 -11.03 -10.05 4.92
CA TYR A 66 -10.19 -10.63 3.87
C TYR A 66 -9.73 -12.03 4.27
N PRO A 67 -9.78 -13.02 3.35
CA PRO A 67 -9.08 -14.29 3.53
C PRO A 67 -7.57 -14.09 3.61
N GLU A 68 -6.88 -15.03 4.27
CA GLU A 68 -5.44 -14.95 4.48
C GLU A 68 -4.61 -14.88 3.18
N SER A 69 -5.08 -15.56 2.13
CA SER A 69 -4.47 -15.48 0.80
C SER A 69 -4.53 -14.07 0.21
N THR A 70 -5.67 -13.39 0.37
CA THR A 70 -5.85 -12.00 -0.07
C THR A 70 -5.00 -11.05 0.76
N LYS A 71 -4.97 -11.22 2.09
CA LYS A 71 -4.10 -10.44 2.97
C LYS A 71 -2.63 -10.58 2.57
N THR A 72 -2.19 -11.79 2.25
CA THR A 72 -0.83 -12.08 1.81
C THR A 72 -0.49 -11.33 0.53
N MET A 73 -1.35 -11.43 -0.50
CA MET A 73 -1.15 -10.72 -1.78
C MET A 73 -1.10 -9.20 -1.59
N LEU A 74 -2.05 -8.63 -0.85
CA LEU A 74 -2.07 -7.19 -0.60
C LEU A 74 -0.86 -6.73 0.22
N GLY A 75 -0.44 -7.54 1.19
CA GLY A 75 0.77 -7.28 2.00
C GLY A 75 2.05 -7.28 1.18
N GLU A 76 2.21 -8.24 0.28
CA GLU A 76 3.34 -8.28 -0.64
C GLU A 76 3.34 -7.06 -1.57
N ALA A 77 2.18 -6.72 -2.13
CA ALA A 77 2.03 -5.53 -2.96
C ALA A 77 2.35 -4.23 -2.22
N ALA A 78 1.98 -4.11 -0.94
CA ALA A 78 2.33 -2.95 -0.12
C ALA A 78 3.85 -2.81 0.05
N ASN A 79 4.56 -3.90 0.34
CA ASN A 79 6.03 -3.90 0.40
C ASN A 79 6.65 -3.50 -0.94
N THR A 80 6.19 -4.09 -2.05
CA THR A 80 6.70 -3.74 -3.38
C THR A 80 6.49 -2.26 -3.69
N CYS A 81 5.33 -1.70 -3.34
CA CYS A 81 5.05 -0.28 -3.56
C CYS A 81 5.89 0.63 -2.66
N TYR A 82 6.16 0.20 -1.41
CA TYR A 82 7.07 0.87 -0.50
C TYR A 82 8.50 0.92 -1.07
N ASP A 83 9.03 -0.23 -1.48
CA ASP A 83 10.37 -0.35 -2.06
C ASP A 83 10.49 0.48 -3.35
N LEU A 84 9.46 0.47 -4.20
CA LEU A 84 9.40 1.30 -5.39
C LEU A 84 9.44 2.79 -5.05
N ALA A 85 8.63 3.24 -4.09
CA ALA A 85 8.63 4.64 -3.66
C ALA A 85 9.99 5.07 -3.09
N GLN A 86 10.64 4.22 -2.29
CA GLN A 86 12.00 4.45 -1.80
C GLN A 86 13.02 4.48 -2.94
N GLY A 87 12.94 3.52 -3.86
CA GLY A 87 13.80 3.43 -5.02
C GLY A 87 13.72 4.68 -5.89
N LEU A 88 12.52 5.19 -6.16
CA LEU A 88 12.29 6.41 -6.93
C LEU A 88 12.77 7.68 -6.22
N ALA A 89 12.71 7.71 -4.88
CA ALA A 89 13.19 8.84 -4.09
C ALA A 89 14.72 8.83 -3.86
N ASN A 90 15.40 7.71 -4.10
CA ASN A 90 16.86 7.60 -3.91
C ASN A 90 17.62 8.30 -5.06
N PRO A 91 18.46 9.31 -4.77
CA PRO A 91 19.29 9.98 -5.78
C PRO A 91 20.23 9.04 -6.55
N GLU A 92 20.70 7.95 -5.95
CA GLU A 92 21.58 6.98 -6.62
C GLU A 92 20.87 6.23 -7.76
N ASN A 93 19.54 6.16 -7.70
CA ASN A 93 18.72 5.50 -8.70
C ASN A 93 18.31 6.43 -9.85
N GLU A 94 18.72 7.70 -9.83
CA GLU A 94 18.39 8.69 -10.86
C GLU A 94 18.84 8.24 -12.27
N LYS A 95 19.91 7.45 -12.35
CA LYS A 95 20.40 6.86 -13.61
C LYS A 95 19.49 5.77 -14.21
N PHE A 96 18.60 5.18 -13.40
CA PHE A 96 17.68 4.12 -13.85
C PHE A 96 16.30 4.65 -14.22
N LYS A 97 16.01 5.93 -13.92
CA LYS A 97 14.75 6.54 -14.29
C LYS A 97 14.71 6.80 -15.79
N PHE A 98 13.59 6.45 -16.41
CA PHE A 98 13.35 6.79 -17.81
C PHE A 98 13.20 8.31 -17.97
N LYS A 99 13.94 8.89 -18.92
CA LYS A 99 13.93 10.32 -19.23
C LYS A 99 13.48 10.48 -20.68
N VAL A 100 12.42 11.27 -20.89
CA VAL A 100 11.92 11.68 -22.22
C VAL A 100 12.46 13.05 -22.52
#